data_AF-A0A6V7PC98-F1
#
_entry.id   AF-A0A6V7PC98-F1
#
_cell.length_a   1.000
_cell.length_b   1.000
_cell.length_c   1.000
_cell.angle_alpha   90.00
_cell.angle_beta   90.00
_cell.angle_gamma   90.00
#
_symmetry.space_group_name_H-M   'P 1'
#
loop_
_entity.id
_entity.type
_entity.pdbx_description
1 polymer ?
#
loop_
_entity_poly.entity_id
_entity_poly.type
_entity_poly.pdbx_seq_one_letter_code
_entity_poly.pdbx_strand_id
1 'polypeptide(L)'
;MPDCEGASPNPPCSDPGNNLRRGPHRHDISTLATHAKSRREEMAIDDCVELLSYSVDELEWSLTEMVNIDIGAPSYGSRHDGNIRAWLSAALGNQDTCLDGFDGTDGRVRLAVERRVAHVTQLVSNLLAMHKRLRSVILHVGLPKNVTEGGGADGGFPTWMTPEEEEELVHAGAKSMRVDAVVAADGSGRFRTISEAIDNAPSYSTRRYVIMVKRGEYKENVVLKKKKTNIVLVGEGMGLTVISGSRSFMAGWTTFRTATFAVSGSGFIARDITFRNTAGPQGGQAVALRADSDRSAFFRCSIEGYQDTLYSHSLRQFFRDCNIYGTVDFIFGNGLVVFQHCNIYPRRPLPNQKITITAQGRKDPNQNTGFSIHNCFVNAAYPTYLGRPWKPYSRTVFMQSYLGPAFSRQVGSSGPEMLD
;
A
#
# COMPACT_ATOMS: atom_id res chain seq x y z
N MET A 1 9.84 -2.36 -36.00
CA MET A 1 8.71 -1.62 -36.56
C MET A 1 7.69 -2.65 -37.04
N PRO A 2 6.44 -2.58 -36.60
CA PRO A 2 5.35 -3.07 -37.42
C PRO A 2 4.37 -1.94 -37.73
N ASP A 3 3.95 -1.92 -38.98
CA ASP A 3 3.04 -0.98 -39.61
C ASP A 3 1.60 -1.13 -39.09
N CYS A 4 0.95 0.00 -38.83
CA CYS A 4 -0.50 0.10 -38.64
C CYS A 4 -1.02 1.25 -39.51
N GLU A 5 -1.48 0.94 -40.73
CA GLU A 5 -2.30 1.86 -41.54
C GLU A 5 -3.78 1.41 -41.54
N GLY A 6 -4.69 2.38 -41.35
CA GLY A 6 -6.02 2.37 -41.99
C GLY A 6 -7.27 1.96 -41.18
N ALA A 7 -8.00 2.98 -40.68
CA ALA A 7 -9.48 3.08 -40.51
C ALA A 7 -10.28 2.18 -39.50
N SER A 8 -10.52 2.74 -38.30
CA SER A 8 -11.72 2.71 -37.38
C SER A 8 -12.54 1.42 -37.08
N PRO A 9 -13.15 1.26 -35.87
CA PRO A 9 -12.64 1.44 -34.51
C PRO A 9 -12.37 0.06 -33.85
N ASN A 10 -11.19 -0.06 -33.22
CA ASN A 10 -10.67 -1.27 -32.60
C ASN A 10 -11.54 -1.84 -31.46
N PRO A 11 -11.71 -3.17 -31.35
CA PRO A 11 -11.81 -3.83 -30.05
C PRO A 11 -10.40 -3.86 -29.42
N PRO A 12 -10.26 -3.88 -28.08
CA PRO A 12 -8.94 -3.87 -27.45
C PRO A 12 -8.16 -5.13 -27.85
N CYS A 13 -6.96 -4.93 -28.41
CA CYS A 13 -6.02 -6.00 -28.73
C CYS A 13 -5.81 -6.91 -27.52
N SER A 14 -6.16 -8.18 -27.68
CA SER A 14 -5.92 -9.24 -26.71
C SER A 14 -4.43 -9.57 -26.66
N ASP A 15 -3.84 -9.47 -25.46
CA ASP A 15 -2.45 -9.80 -25.16
C ASP A 15 -2.25 -11.34 -25.12
N PRO A 16 -1.45 -11.93 -26.03
CA PRO A 16 -1.21 -13.37 -26.05
C PRO A 16 -0.39 -13.88 -24.84
N GLY A 17 0.27 -13.01 -24.07
CA GLY A 17 0.99 -13.38 -22.84
C GLY A 17 0.09 -13.58 -21.60
N ASN A 18 -1.19 -13.22 -21.67
CA ASN A 18 -2.10 -13.21 -20.51
C ASN A 18 -2.90 -14.51 -20.33
N ASN A 19 -2.80 -15.47 -21.26
CA ASN A 19 -3.58 -16.72 -21.19
C ASN A 19 -2.94 -17.79 -20.30
N LEU A 20 -1.61 -17.76 -20.10
CA LEU A 20 -0.88 -18.72 -19.25
C LEU A 20 -0.89 -18.36 -17.74
N ARG A 21 -1.38 -17.16 -17.36
CA ARG A 21 -1.43 -16.68 -15.96
C ARG A 21 -2.82 -16.73 -15.33
N ARG A 22 -3.82 -17.35 -15.99
CA ARG A 22 -5.20 -17.40 -15.48
C ARG A 22 -5.40 -18.64 -14.62
N GLY A 23 -5.17 -18.51 -13.30
CA GLY A 23 -5.51 -19.56 -12.34
C GLY A 23 -7.04 -19.84 -12.34
N PRO A 24 -7.46 -21.09 -12.07
CA PRO A 24 -8.87 -21.51 -12.15
C PRO A 24 -9.80 -20.65 -11.27
N HIS A 25 -9.34 -20.26 -10.08
CA HIS A 25 -10.12 -19.42 -9.16
C HIS A 25 -10.38 -17.99 -9.66
N ARG A 26 -9.51 -17.44 -10.51
CA ARG A 26 -9.69 -16.09 -11.07
C ARG A 26 -10.85 -16.07 -12.07
N HIS A 27 -10.92 -17.09 -12.92
CA HIS A 27 -12.02 -17.28 -13.85
C HIS A 27 -13.34 -17.49 -13.10
N ASP A 28 -13.33 -18.35 -12.10
CA ASP A 28 -14.48 -18.64 -11.26
C ASP A 28 -15.09 -17.41 -10.58
N ILE A 29 -14.28 -16.52 -10.01
CA ILE A 29 -14.81 -15.31 -9.35
C ILE A 29 -15.32 -14.31 -10.38
N SER A 30 -14.67 -14.17 -11.54
CA SER A 30 -15.17 -13.28 -12.60
C SER A 30 -16.56 -13.67 -13.09
N THR A 31 -16.93 -14.96 -13.08
CA THR A 31 -18.28 -15.41 -13.46
C THR A 31 -19.36 -14.95 -12.49
N LEU A 32 -19.01 -14.63 -11.24
CA LEU A 32 -19.95 -14.11 -10.25
C LEU A 32 -20.42 -12.69 -10.58
N ALA A 33 -19.77 -11.99 -11.52
CA ALA A 33 -20.23 -10.67 -11.98
C ALA A 33 -21.65 -10.73 -12.54
N THR A 34 -22.04 -11.85 -13.16
CA THR A 34 -23.42 -12.07 -13.65
C THR A 34 -24.47 -12.14 -12.54
N HIS A 35 -24.03 -12.34 -11.30
CA HIS A 35 -24.88 -12.43 -10.11
C HIS A 35 -24.84 -11.15 -9.27
N ALA A 36 -24.05 -10.14 -9.66
CA ALA A 36 -24.05 -8.84 -9.02
C ALA A 36 -25.36 -8.11 -9.31
N LYS A 37 -25.94 -7.49 -8.29
CA LYS A 37 -27.18 -6.69 -8.36
C LYS A 37 -26.92 -5.20 -8.15
N SER A 38 -25.69 -4.83 -7.81
CA SER A 38 -25.29 -3.46 -7.57
C SER A 38 -23.89 -3.19 -8.15
N ARG A 39 -23.66 -1.93 -8.53
CA ARG A 39 -22.34 -1.47 -8.96
C ARG A 39 -21.26 -1.71 -7.90
N ARG A 40 -21.62 -1.67 -6.61
CA ARG A 40 -20.68 -1.96 -5.51
C ARG A 40 -20.24 -3.42 -5.53
N GLU A 41 -21.16 -4.37 -5.76
CA GLU A 41 -20.80 -5.78 -5.90
C GLU A 41 -19.93 -6.03 -7.14
N GLU A 42 -20.24 -5.40 -8.27
CA GLU A 42 -19.39 -5.48 -9.48
C GLU A 42 -17.96 -5.00 -9.19
N MET A 43 -17.82 -3.83 -8.55
CA MET A 43 -16.51 -3.30 -8.16
C MET A 43 -15.79 -4.20 -7.15
N ALA A 44 -16.51 -4.80 -6.20
CA ALA A 44 -15.93 -5.71 -5.23
C ALA A 44 -15.42 -7.01 -5.89
N ILE A 45 -16.12 -7.52 -6.91
CA ILE A 45 -15.66 -8.65 -7.71
C ILE A 45 -14.39 -8.29 -8.49
N ASP A 46 -14.36 -7.10 -9.12
CA ASP A 46 -13.17 -6.60 -9.82
C ASP A 46 -11.98 -6.45 -8.87
N ASP A 47 -12.21 -5.92 -7.66
CA ASP A 47 -11.20 -5.84 -6.59
C ASP A 47 -10.65 -7.21 -6.25
N CYS A 48 -11.52 -8.20 -6.03
CA CYS A 48 -11.12 -9.57 -5.76
C CYS A 48 -10.27 -10.19 -6.88
N VAL A 49 -10.67 -10.00 -8.14
CA VAL A 49 -9.92 -10.53 -9.29
C VAL A 49 -8.54 -9.89 -9.39
N GLU A 50 -8.45 -8.57 -9.12
CA GLU A 50 -7.20 -7.82 -9.09
C GLU A 50 -6.29 -8.32 -7.95
N LEU A 51 -6.81 -8.38 -6.73
CA LEU A 51 -6.10 -8.81 -5.52
C LEU A 51 -5.60 -10.26 -5.62
N LEU A 52 -6.41 -11.16 -6.17
CA LEU A 52 -5.96 -12.54 -6.42
C LEU A 52 -4.84 -12.60 -7.45
N SER A 53 -4.83 -11.71 -8.44
CA SER A 53 -3.71 -11.61 -9.38
C SER A 53 -2.43 -11.10 -8.72
N TYR A 54 -2.52 -10.30 -7.65
CA TYR A 54 -1.36 -9.92 -6.84
C TYR A 54 -0.89 -11.08 -5.97
N SER A 55 -1.81 -11.82 -5.32
CA SER A 55 -1.45 -13.01 -4.55
C SER A 55 -0.71 -14.06 -5.37
N VAL A 56 -1.09 -14.26 -6.65
CA VAL A 56 -0.38 -15.19 -7.54
C VAL A 56 1.07 -14.77 -7.77
N ASP A 57 1.31 -13.48 -8.06
CA ASP A 57 2.67 -12.97 -8.27
C ASP A 57 3.50 -13.07 -6.98
N GLU A 58 2.92 -12.72 -5.83
CA GLU A 58 3.60 -12.78 -4.54
C GLU A 58 3.98 -14.22 -4.14
N LEU A 59 3.14 -15.21 -4.49
CA LEU A 59 3.44 -16.63 -4.34
C LEU A 59 4.54 -17.08 -5.30
N GLU A 60 4.52 -16.64 -6.56
CA GLU A 60 5.56 -16.91 -7.56
C GLU A 60 6.93 -16.35 -7.11
N TRP A 61 6.96 -15.11 -6.60
CA TRP A 61 8.16 -14.50 -6.03
C TRP A 61 8.66 -15.29 -4.82
N SER A 62 7.76 -15.68 -3.92
CA SER A 62 8.10 -16.49 -2.74
C SER A 62 8.72 -17.83 -3.13
N LEU A 63 8.18 -18.50 -4.17
CA LEU A 63 8.72 -19.75 -4.68
C LEU A 63 10.11 -19.57 -5.30
N THR A 64 10.27 -18.55 -6.13
CA THR A 64 11.56 -18.22 -6.76
C THR A 64 12.63 -17.95 -5.71
N GLU A 65 12.28 -17.20 -4.68
CA GLU A 65 13.19 -16.87 -3.58
C GLU A 65 13.55 -18.11 -2.76
N MET A 66 12.61 -19.03 -2.52
CA MET A 66 12.88 -20.30 -1.84
C MET A 66 13.85 -21.20 -2.61
N VAL A 67 13.75 -21.24 -3.95
CA VAL A 67 14.69 -22.00 -4.79
C VAL A 67 16.11 -21.43 -4.72
N ASN A 68 16.23 -20.11 -4.55
CA ASN A 68 17.52 -19.45 -4.42
C ASN A 68 18.14 -19.59 -3.01
N ILE A 69 17.48 -20.27 -2.07
CA ILE A 69 18.04 -20.56 -0.74
C ILE A 69 19.05 -21.70 -0.87
N ASP A 70 20.33 -21.37 -0.81
CA ASP A 70 21.39 -22.37 -0.57
C ASP A 70 21.49 -22.68 0.93
N ILE A 71 21.05 -23.88 1.32
CA ILE A 71 21.04 -24.36 2.72
C ILE A 71 22.47 -24.48 3.29
N GLY A 72 23.52 -24.45 2.43
CA GLY A 72 24.93 -24.52 2.83
C GLY A 72 25.68 -23.18 2.87
N ALA A 73 25.08 -22.06 2.44
CA ALA A 73 25.78 -20.78 2.38
C ALA A 73 25.78 -20.07 3.77
N PRO A 74 26.89 -19.40 4.16
CA PRO A 74 26.95 -18.57 5.38
C PRO A 74 25.88 -17.47 5.42
N SER A 75 25.37 -17.13 4.24
CA SER A 75 24.28 -16.20 3.97
C SER A 75 22.93 -16.92 3.91
N TYR A 76 22.62 -17.81 4.86
CA TYR A 76 21.22 -18.08 5.24
C TYR A 76 20.65 -16.77 5.81
N GLY A 77 20.40 -15.83 4.89
CA GLY A 77 20.45 -14.41 5.12
C GLY A 77 19.06 -13.90 5.43
N SER A 78 18.95 -13.13 6.51
CA SER A 78 17.73 -12.43 6.95
C SER A 78 16.91 -11.79 5.82
N ARG A 79 17.55 -11.43 4.70
CA ARG A 79 16.93 -10.89 3.49
C ARG A 79 15.99 -11.86 2.78
N HIS A 80 16.37 -13.11 2.54
CA HIS A 80 15.54 -14.10 1.82
C HIS A 80 14.29 -14.47 2.65
N ASP A 81 14.48 -14.74 3.95
CA ASP A 81 13.38 -14.95 4.91
C ASP A 81 12.45 -13.73 4.95
N GLY A 82 13.01 -12.52 5.04
CA GLY A 82 12.25 -11.28 5.05
C GLY A 82 11.40 -11.07 3.80
N ASN A 83 11.94 -11.42 2.62
CA ASN A 83 11.22 -11.38 1.34
C ASN A 83 10.04 -12.37 1.33
N ILE A 84 10.30 -13.66 1.58
CA ILE A 84 9.27 -14.71 1.57
C ILE A 84 8.14 -14.36 2.55
N ARG A 85 8.47 -13.95 3.77
CA ARG A 85 7.46 -13.58 4.77
C ARG A 85 6.64 -12.36 4.36
N ALA A 86 7.28 -11.34 3.78
CA ALA A 86 6.56 -10.15 3.33
C ALA A 86 5.57 -10.48 2.22
N TRP A 87 5.98 -11.26 1.21
CA TRP A 87 5.13 -11.62 0.09
C TRP A 87 4.04 -12.61 0.47
N LEU A 88 4.32 -13.64 1.26
CA LEU A 88 3.28 -14.54 1.79
C LEU A 88 2.27 -13.79 2.69
N SER A 89 2.73 -12.81 3.48
CA SER A 89 1.84 -12.00 4.31
C SER A 89 0.93 -11.11 3.48
N ALA A 90 1.46 -10.50 2.40
CA ALA A 90 0.68 -9.72 1.45
C ALA A 90 -0.32 -10.60 0.70
N ALA A 91 0.13 -11.78 0.25
CA ALA A 91 -0.69 -12.74 -0.46
C ALA A 91 -1.92 -13.12 0.33
N LEU A 92 -1.80 -13.28 1.67
CA LEU A 92 -2.90 -13.54 2.61
C LEU A 92 -3.78 -12.30 2.89
N GLY A 93 -3.18 -11.11 2.97
CA GLY A 93 -3.91 -9.86 3.18
C GLY A 93 -4.82 -9.49 2.00
N ASN A 94 -4.43 -9.87 0.79
CA ASN A 94 -5.21 -9.63 -0.43
C ASN A 94 -6.59 -10.34 -0.40
N GLN A 95 -6.70 -11.55 0.17
CA GLN A 95 -8.02 -12.21 0.27
C GLN A 95 -8.90 -11.52 1.32
N ASP A 96 -8.33 -11.00 2.41
CA ASP A 96 -9.10 -10.24 3.39
C ASP A 96 -9.69 -8.97 2.75
N THR A 97 -8.88 -8.19 2.03
CA THR A 97 -9.35 -7.00 1.32
C THR A 97 -10.40 -7.33 0.26
N CYS A 98 -10.25 -8.46 -0.44
CA CYS A 98 -11.25 -8.94 -1.40
C CYS A 98 -12.62 -9.14 -0.72
N LEU A 99 -12.65 -9.74 0.48
CA LEU A 99 -13.89 -9.94 1.21
C LEU A 99 -14.45 -8.64 1.81
N ASP A 100 -13.58 -7.77 2.33
CA ASP A 100 -13.95 -6.46 2.87
C ASP A 100 -14.53 -5.53 1.76
N GLY A 101 -14.19 -5.76 0.48
CA GLY A 101 -14.77 -5.04 -0.66
C GLY A 101 -16.30 -5.16 -0.78
N PHE A 102 -16.89 -6.21 -0.20
CA PHE A 102 -18.34 -6.43 -0.18
C PHE A 102 -19.05 -5.78 1.01
N ASP A 103 -18.35 -5.01 1.84
CA ASP A 103 -19.00 -4.30 2.95
C ASP A 103 -20.08 -3.34 2.45
N GLY A 104 -21.22 -3.32 3.16
CA GLY A 104 -22.40 -2.56 2.75
C GLY A 104 -23.14 -3.11 1.52
N THR A 105 -23.01 -4.42 1.25
CA THR A 105 -23.84 -5.17 0.27
C THR A 105 -24.78 -6.16 0.99
N ASP A 106 -25.60 -6.92 0.24
CA ASP A 106 -26.51 -7.93 0.79
C ASP A 106 -25.80 -9.22 1.31
N GLY A 107 -24.49 -9.34 1.09
CA GLY A 107 -23.64 -10.45 1.55
C GLY A 107 -23.74 -11.75 0.75
N ARG A 108 -24.68 -11.87 -0.20
CA ARG A 108 -24.88 -13.11 -0.98
C ARG A 108 -23.67 -13.43 -1.86
N VAL A 109 -23.18 -12.43 -2.60
CA VAL A 109 -22.00 -12.59 -3.46
C VAL A 109 -20.75 -12.80 -2.61
N ARG A 110 -20.62 -12.06 -1.50
CA ARG A 110 -19.53 -12.22 -0.52
C ARG A 110 -19.38 -13.66 -0.06
N LEU A 111 -20.48 -14.32 0.36
CA LEU A 111 -20.47 -15.72 0.80
C LEU A 111 -20.08 -16.70 -0.32
N ALA A 112 -20.40 -16.39 -1.58
CA ALA A 112 -19.96 -17.19 -2.72
C ALA A 112 -18.45 -17.02 -2.98
N VAL A 113 -17.92 -15.79 -2.89
CA VAL A 113 -16.50 -15.51 -3.03
C VAL A 113 -15.71 -16.13 -1.88
N GLU A 114 -16.16 -15.96 -0.64
CA GLU A 114 -15.53 -16.51 0.56
C GLU A 114 -15.29 -18.02 0.45
N ARG A 115 -16.32 -18.78 0.03
CA ARG A 115 -16.18 -20.22 -0.19
C ARG A 115 -15.14 -20.58 -1.25
N ARG A 116 -14.97 -19.75 -2.29
CA ARG A 116 -13.99 -19.98 -3.35
C ARG A 116 -12.56 -19.64 -2.94
N VAL A 117 -12.37 -18.62 -2.09
CA VAL A 117 -11.04 -18.20 -1.63
C VAL A 117 -10.57 -18.89 -0.35
N ALA A 118 -11.49 -19.46 0.45
CA ALA A 118 -11.19 -20.07 1.74
C ALA A 118 -10.04 -21.08 1.71
N HIS A 119 -10.03 -21.98 0.72
CA HIS A 119 -8.97 -22.98 0.58
C HIS A 119 -7.61 -22.33 0.28
N VAL A 120 -7.57 -21.33 -0.61
CA VAL A 120 -6.35 -20.58 -0.92
C VAL A 120 -5.85 -19.84 0.31
N THR A 121 -6.74 -19.15 1.03
CA THR A 121 -6.42 -18.45 2.28
C THR A 121 -5.80 -19.41 3.31
N GLN A 122 -6.38 -20.60 3.48
CA GLN A 122 -5.86 -21.60 4.42
C GLN A 122 -4.50 -22.14 3.99
N LEU A 123 -4.29 -22.39 2.69
CA LEU A 123 -2.99 -22.85 2.18
C LEU A 123 -1.89 -21.81 2.42
N VAL A 124 -2.15 -20.52 2.15
CA VAL A 124 -1.17 -19.44 2.38
C VAL A 124 -0.87 -19.29 3.89
N SER A 125 -1.88 -19.39 4.75
CA SER A 125 -1.68 -19.39 6.22
C SER A 125 -0.82 -20.58 6.68
N ASN A 126 -1.08 -21.79 6.16
CA ASN A 126 -0.28 -22.97 6.44
C ASN A 126 1.17 -22.80 5.97
N LEU A 127 1.39 -22.25 4.78
CA LEU A 127 2.74 -21.95 4.25
C LEU A 127 3.50 -20.98 5.16
N LEU A 128 2.85 -19.90 5.64
CA LEU A 128 3.45 -18.98 6.61
C LEU A 128 3.84 -19.68 7.91
N ALA A 129 2.97 -20.54 8.44
CA ALA A 129 3.23 -21.30 9.67
C ALA A 129 4.40 -22.30 9.48
N MET A 130 4.43 -23.01 8.36
CA MET A 130 5.50 -23.94 8.03
C MET A 130 6.85 -23.23 7.84
N HIS A 131 6.87 -22.11 7.11
CA HIS A 131 8.09 -21.31 6.91
C HIS A 131 8.65 -20.79 8.24
N LYS A 132 7.79 -20.32 9.15
CA LYS A 132 8.18 -19.91 10.50
C LYS A 132 8.79 -21.05 11.31
N ARG A 133 8.21 -22.26 11.22
CA ARG A 133 8.76 -23.47 11.88
C ARG A 133 10.09 -23.90 11.28
N LEU A 134 10.22 -23.91 9.95
CA LEU A 134 11.46 -24.27 9.25
C LEU A 134 12.62 -23.36 9.68
N ARG A 135 12.38 -22.04 9.74
CA ARG A 135 13.34 -21.08 10.27
C ARG A 135 13.74 -21.40 11.70
N SER A 136 12.78 -21.72 12.57
CA SER A 136 13.07 -22.11 13.96
C SER A 136 14.03 -23.31 13.99
N VAL A 137 13.80 -24.34 13.18
CA VAL A 137 14.67 -25.51 13.10
C VAL A 137 16.07 -25.14 12.61
N ILE A 138 16.18 -24.39 11.51
CA ILE A 138 17.48 -24.00 10.93
C ILE A 138 18.31 -23.17 11.92
N LEU A 139 17.67 -22.27 12.68
CA LEU A 139 18.34 -21.50 13.74
C LEU A 139 18.83 -22.37 14.91
N HIS A 140 18.22 -23.54 15.17
CA HIS A 140 18.65 -24.46 16.23
C HIS A 140 19.78 -25.40 15.77
N VAL A 141 19.98 -25.60 14.47
CA VAL A 141 21.02 -26.50 13.90
C VAL A 141 22.41 -25.86 13.84
N GLY A 142 22.59 -24.64 14.36
CA GLY A 142 23.93 -24.10 14.68
C GLY A 142 24.66 -23.41 13.54
N LEU A 143 23.96 -22.79 12.59
CA LEU A 143 24.59 -21.79 11.72
C LEU A 143 24.95 -20.55 12.57
N PRO A 144 26.17 -19.99 12.44
CA PRO A 144 26.68 -19.00 13.38
C PRO A 144 25.77 -17.79 13.47
N LYS A 145 25.50 -17.37 14.71
CA LYS A 145 24.80 -16.13 15.05
C LYS A 145 25.69 -14.92 14.70
N ASN A 146 25.94 -14.65 13.43
CA ASN A 146 26.38 -13.31 13.00
C ASN A 146 25.17 -12.43 12.71
N VAL A 147 24.29 -12.32 13.71
CA VAL A 147 23.32 -11.23 13.76
C VAL A 147 23.66 -10.42 15.00
N THR A 148 24.80 -9.74 14.94
CA THR A 148 24.84 -8.37 15.41
C THR A 148 23.86 -7.59 14.54
N GLU A 149 22.57 -7.60 14.88
CA GLU A 149 21.61 -6.56 14.47
C GLU A 149 21.97 -5.29 15.27
N GLY A 150 23.17 -4.80 14.96
CA GLY A 150 23.82 -3.60 15.47
C GLY A 150 24.60 -2.92 14.35
N GLY A 151 24.26 -3.22 13.10
CA GLY A 151 24.54 -2.35 11.98
C GLY A 151 23.35 -1.43 11.80
N GLY A 152 23.25 -0.39 12.64
CA GLY A 152 22.50 0.78 12.21
C GLY A 152 23.05 1.15 10.85
N ALA A 153 22.21 1.14 9.82
CA ALA A 153 22.54 1.94 8.66
C ALA A 153 22.75 3.35 9.22
N ASP A 154 23.98 3.85 9.18
CA ASP A 154 24.38 5.13 9.80
C ASP A 154 23.51 6.32 9.34
N GLY A 155 22.63 6.15 8.34
CA GLY A 155 21.67 7.16 7.83
C GLY A 155 20.18 6.95 8.16
N GLY A 156 19.78 5.84 8.79
CA GLY A 156 18.37 5.57 9.10
C GLY A 156 17.47 5.33 7.87
N PHE A 157 18.02 4.82 6.76
CA PHE A 157 17.28 4.47 5.54
C PHE A 157 17.15 2.95 5.33
N PRO A 158 16.16 2.48 4.54
CA PRO A 158 16.00 1.06 4.25
C PRO A 158 17.16 0.48 3.43
N THR A 159 17.56 -0.76 3.71
CA THR A 159 18.71 -1.43 3.05
C THR A 159 18.55 -1.70 1.55
N TRP A 160 17.37 -1.47 0.99
CA TRP A 160 17.10 -1.58 -0.45
C TRP A 160 17.26 -0.25 -1.20
N MET A 161 17.54 0.84 -0.48
CA MET A 161 17.91 2.14 -1.04
C MET A 161 19.44 2.25 -1.00
N THR A 162 20.07 2.61 -2.12
CA THR A 162 21.53 2.80 -2.14
C THR A 162 21.90 4.16 -1.55
N PRO A 163 23.13 4.36 -1.05
CA PRO A 163 23.59 5.67 -0.57
C PRO A 163 23.50 6.76 -1.64
N GLU A 164 23.69 6.41 -2.91
CA GLU A 164 23.54 7.36 -4.03
C GLU A 164 22.07 7.74 -4.24
N GLU A 165 21.15 6.78 -4.10
CA GLU A 165 19.71 7.06 -4.13
C GLU A 165 19.27 7.91 -2.93
N GLU A 166 19.84 7.68 -1.76
CA GLU A 166 19.63 8.51 -0.57
C GLU A 166 20.07 9.96 -0.85
N GLU A 167 21.30 10.15 -1.35
CA GLU A 167 21.83 11.48 -1.66
C GLU A 167 21.01 12.17 -2.77
N GLU A 168 20.74 11.49 -3.89
CA GLU A 168 20.03 12.07 -5.03
C GLU A 168 18.54 12.29 -4.75
N LEU A 169 17.86 11.32 -4.14
CA LEU A 169 16.40 11.36 -3.97
C LEU A 169 16.00 12.06 -2.68
N VAL A 170 16.83 12.06 -1.64
CA VAL A 170 16.45 12.62 -0.34
C VAL A 170 17.12 13.98 -0.10
N HIS A 171 18.41 14.11 -0.37
CA HIS A 171 19.18 15.31 -0.05
C HIS A 171 19.30 16.31 -1.20
N ALA A 172 19.40 15.85 -2.44
CA ALA A 172 19.58 16.72 -3.59
C ALA A 172 18.32 17.53 -3.92
N GLY A 173 18.49 18.73 -4.50
CA GLY A 173 17.36 19.55 -4.95
C GLY A 173 16.66 18.93 -6.17
N ALA A 174 15.36 19.20 -6.35
CA ALA A 174 14.60 18.68 -7.49
C ALA A 174 15.20 19.05 -8.86
N LYS A 175 16.00 20.12 -8.91
CA LYS A 175 16.68 20.63 -10.12
C LYS A 175 17.98 19.89 -10.49
N SER A 176 18.55 19.08 -9.59
CA SER A 176 19.80 18.33 -9.84
C SER A 176 19.58 16.88 -10.26
N MET A 177 18.32 16.41 -10.26
CA MET A 177 17.98 15.04 -10.65
C MET A 177 17.86 14.89 -12.17
N ARG A 178 18.30 13.74 -12.70
CA ARG A 178 18.03 13.39 -14.10
C ARG A 178 16.55 13.00 -14.26
N VAL A 179 15.77 13.85 -14.93
CA VAL A 179 14.33 13.65 -15.14
C VAL A 179 14.08 12.96 -16.49
N ASP A 180 13.22 11.93 -16.49
CA ASP A 180 12.79 11.21 -17.70
C ASP A 180 11.53 11.83 -18.33
N ALA A 181 10.63 12.38 -17.51
CA ALA A 181 9.39 13.00 -17.95
C ALA A 181 8.99 14.18 -17.06
N VAL A 182 8.41 15.22 -17.67
CA VAL A 182 7.86 16.38 -16.94
C VAL A 182 6.36 16.46 -17.18
N VAL A 183 5.59 16.54 -16.10
CA VAL A 183 4.16 16.83 -16.06
C VAL A 183 3.97 18.29 -15.66
N ALA A 184 3.18 19.04 -16.43
CA ALA A 184 2.79 20.39 -16.07
C ALA A 184 1.39 20.72 -16.58
N ALA A 185 0.50 21.11 -15.66
CA ALA A 185 -0.88 21.48 -16.00
C ALA A 185 -0.98 22.67 -16.97
N ASP A 186 0.00 23.58 -16.94
CA ASP A 186 0.09 24.75 -17.82
C ASP A 186 0.58 24.42 -19.25
N GLY A 187 0.91 23.16 -19.53
CA GLY A 187 1.41 22.71 -20.83
C GLY A 187 2.91 22.94 -21.07
N SER A 188 3.66 23.42 -20.07
CA SER A 188 5.12 23.61 -20.17
C SER A 188 5.94 22.32 -19.96
N GLY A 189 5.26 21.19 -19.75
CA GLY A 189 5.83 19.84 -19.63
C GLY A 189 5.45 18.97 -20.82
N ARG A 190 6.05 17.79 -20.92
CA ARG A 190 5.72 16.80 -21.96
C ARG A 190 4.28 16.28 -21.83
N PHE A 191 3.80 16.14 -20.60
CA PHE A 191 2.48 15.62 -20.28
C PHE A 191 1.68 16.66 -19.48
N ARG A 192 0.35 16.65 -19.62
CA ARG A 192 -0.53 17.52 -18.82
C ARG A 192 -1.10 16.83 -17.58
N THR A 193 -1.14 15.51 -17.60
CA THR A 193 -1.67 14.70 -16.48
C THR A 193 -0.62 13.70 -16.00
N ILE A 194 -0.74 13.30 -14.74
CA ILE A 194 0.15 12.35 -14.10
C ILE A 194 -0.12 10.94 -14.63
N SER A 195 -1.40 10.61 -14.85
CA SER A 195 -1.81 9.33 -15.44
C SER A 195 -1.17 9.10 -16.81
N GLU A 196 -1.15 10.11 -17.68
CA GLU A 196 -0.53 10.02 -19.01
C GLU A 196 0.98 9.76 -18.93
N ALA A 197 1.69 10.43 -18.02
CA ALA A 197 3.11 10.21 -17.82
C ALA A 197 3.42 8.80 -17.31
N ILE A 198 2.62 8.28 -16.38
CA ILE A 198 2.74 6.91 -15.87
C ILE A 198 2.45 5.89 -16.98
N ASP A 199 1.42 6.11 -17.79
CA ASP A 199 1.07 5.21 -18.89
C ASP A 199 2.17 5.14 -19.95
N ASN A 200 2.86 6.24 -20.21
CA ASN A 200 4.01 6.31 -21.13
C ASN A 200 5.33 5.80 -20.54
N ALA A 201 5.45 5.65 -19.22
CA ALA A 201 6.66 5.11 -18.60
C ALA A 201 6.89 3.62 -19.00
N PRO A 202 8.13 3.13 -19.07
CA PRO A 202 8.42 1.73 -19.38
C PRO A 202 7.78 0.77 -18.35
N SER A 203 7.32 -0.38 -18.82
CA SER A 203 6.88 -1.47 -17.94
C SER A 203 8.06 -2.34 -17.52
N TYR A 204 8.05 -2.80 -16.26
CA TYR A 204 9.07 -3.64 -15.65
C TYR A 204 10.49 -3.08 -15.78
N SER A 205 10.62 -1.74 -15.70
CA SER A 205 11.92 -1.08 -15.73
C SER A 205 12.79 -1.54 -14.55
N THR A 206 14.02 -1.94 -14.84
CA THR A 206 15.03 -2.26 -13.82
C THR A 206 15.74 -1.01 -13.29
N ARG A 207 15.66 0.12 -14.01
CA ARG A 207 16.17 1.43 -13.57
C ARG A 207 15.05 2.30 -13.00
N ARG A 208 15.43 3.29 -12.19
CA ARG A 208 14.54 4.40 -11.80
C ARG A 208 14.07 5.15 -13.05
N TYR A 209 12.77 5.46 -13.10
CA TYR A 209 12.17 6.33 -14.11
C TYR A 209 11.55 7.54 -13.41
N VAL A 210 12.16 8.71 -13.58
CA VAL A 210 11.87 9.91 -12.81
C VAL A 210 10.84 10.79 -13.54
N ILE A 211 9.68 10.97 -12.91
CA ILE A 211 8.60 11.85 -13.36
C ILE A 211 8.57 13.07 -12.46
N MET A 212 8.94 14.22 -13.01
CA MET A 212 8.81 15.52 -12.35
C MET A 212 7.39 16.07 -12.56
N VAL A 213 6.72 16.49 -11.50
CA VAL A 213 5.38 17.07 -11.54
C VAL A 213 5.45 18.51 -11.03
N LYS A 214 5.33 19.46 -11.96
CA LYS A 214 5.35 20.89 -11.63
C LYS A 214 4.21 21.25 -10.68
N ARG A 215 4.38 22.34 -9.92
CA ARG A 215 3.33 22.88 -9.04
C ARG A 215 1.99 23.02 -9.76
N GLY A 216 0.92 22.82 -9.00
CA GLY A 216 -0.45 22.81 -9.50
C GLY A 216 -1.31 21.82 -8.74
N GLU A 217 -2.63 21.98 -8.88
CA GLU A 217 -3.59 20.99 -8.42
C GLU A 217 -4.03 20.10 -9.59
N TYR A 218 -3.70 18.82 -9.52
CA TYR A 218 -4.03 17.78 -10.49
C TYR A 218 -5.24 17.00 -9.97
N LYS A 219 -6.42 17.31 -10.52
CA LYS A 219 -7.69 16.67 -10.14
C LYS A 219 -7.90 15.38 -10.92
N GLU A 220 -7.24 14.31 -10.49
CA GLU A 220 -7.29 13.00 -11.13
C GLU A 220 -7.16 11.86 -10.10
N ASN A 221 -7.77 10.71 -10.40
CA ASN A 221 -7.55 9.46 -9.67
C ASN A 221 -6.49 8.64 -10.42
N VAL A 222 -5.28 8.53 -9.86
CA VAL A 222 -4.14 7.87 -10.49
C VAL A 222 -3.99 6.45 -9.97
N VAL A 223 -3.81 5.48 -10.88
CA VAL A 223 -3.57 4.07 -10.54
C VAL A 223 -2.30 3.57 -11.24
N LEU A 224 -1.25 3.39 -10.45
CA LEU A 224 0.03 2.84 -10.89
C LEU A 224 0.04 1.33 -10.65
N LYS A 225 -0.30 0.56 -11.69
CA LYS A 225 -0.41 -0.91 -11.63
C LYS A 225 0.95 -1.60 -11.50
N LYS A 226 0.95 -2.85 -11.04
CA LYS A 226 2.14 -3.68 -10.78
C LYS A 226 3.22 -3.71 -11.88
N LYS A 227 2.84 -3.51 -13.15
CA LYS A 227 3.77 -3.48 -14.29
C LYS A 227 4.66 -2.23 -14.34
N LYS A 228 4.34 -1.17 -13.60
CA LYS A 228 5.09 0.10 -13.61
C LYS A 228 6.07 0.11 -12.43
N THR A 229 7.16 -0.63 -12.53
CA THR A 229 8.16 -0.74 -11.47
C THR A 229 9.13 0.45 -11.48
N ASN A 230 9.71 0.75 -10.32
CA ASN A 230 10.80 1.74 -10.16
C ASN A 230 10.47 3.17 -10.64
N ILE A 231 9.19 3.55 -10.59
CA ILE A 231 8.77 4.93 -10.85
C ILE A 231 9.16 5.80 -9.65
N VAL A 232 9.77 6.95 -9.94
CA VAL A 232 10.04 8.01 -8.95
C VAL A 232 9.20 9.23 -9.32
N LEU A 233 8.27 9.63 -8.46
CA LEU A 233 7.40 10.77 -8.66
C LEU A 233 7.86 11.93 -7.77
N VAL A 234 8.30 13.03 -8.38
CA VAL A 234 8.87 14.19 -7.67
C VAL A 234 8.02 15.42 -7.92
N GLY A 235 7.47 16.02 -6.87
CA GLY A 235 6.80 17.32 -6.95
C GLY A 235 7.74 18.50 -6.72
N GLU A 236 7.23 19.72 -6.85
CA GLU A 236 7.96 20.96 -6.53
C GLU A 236 7.84 21.37 -5.06
N GLY A 237 7.15 20.59 -4.23
CA GLY A 237 6.98 20.84 -2.79
C GLY A 237 5.63 20.38 -2.25
N MET A 238 5.61 19.94 -0.99
CA MET A 238 4.35 19.70 -0.26
C MET A 238 3.46 20.94 -0.30
N GLY A 239 2.19 20.76 -0.66
CA GLY A 239 1.23 21.85 -0.81
C GLY A 239 1.36 22.68 -2.09
N LEU A 240 2.46 22.54 -2.85
CA LEU A 240 2.67 23.20 -4.14
C LEU A 240 2.25 22.29 -5.30
N THR A 241 2.64 21.02 -5.26
CA THR A 241 2.17 19.99 -6.18
C THR A 241 1.17 19.11 -5.45
N VAL A 242 -0.10 19.14 -5.88
CA VAL A 242 -1.20 18.44 -5.20
C VAL A 242 -1.92 17.53 -6.19
N ILE A 243 -2.05 16.25 -5.85
CA ILE A 243 -2.94 15.30 -6.53
C ILE A 243 -4.20 15.18 -5.68
N SER A 244 -5.36 15.46 -6.28
CA SER A 244 -6.62 15.66 -5.56
C SER A 244 -7.76 14.84 -6.17
N GLY A 245 -8.51 14.15 -5.33
CA GLY A 245 -9.69 13.36 -5.70
C GLY A 245 -10.75 13.41 -4.60
N SER A 246 -11.94 12.87 -4.86
CA SER A 246 -13.05 12.94 -3.90
C SER A 246 -13.94 11.69 -3.87
N ARG A 247 -13.40 10.54 -4.31
CA ARG A 247 -14.11 9.26 -4.23
C ARG A 247 -14.24 8.85 -2.77
N SER A 248 -15.40 8.30 -2.41
CA SER A 248 -15.69 7.87 -1.05
C SER A 248 -16.64 6.68 -1.03
N PHE A 249 -16.63 5.95 0.07
CA PHE A 249 -17.50 4.79 0.27
C PHE A 249 -18.97 5.20 0.24
N MET A 250 -19.33 6.32 0.87
CA MET A 250 -20.71 6.84 0.83
C MET A 250 -21.17 7.24 -0.58
N ALA A 251 -20.23 7.54 -1.49
CA ALA A 251 -20.53 7.77 -2.90
C ALA A 251 -20.63 6.48 -3.74
N GLY A 252 -20.67 5.30 -3.10
CA GLY A 252 -20.90 4.00 -3.74
C GLY A 252 -19.63 3.21 -4.08
N TRP A 253 -18.43 3.76 -3.87
CA TRP A 253 -17.16 3.08 -4.12
C TRP A 253 -16.84 2.03 -3.06
N THR A 254 -16.08 1.00 -3.42
CA THR A 254 -15.39 0.17 -2.41
C THR A 254 -14.25 0.98 -1.81
N THR A 255 -13.92 0.79 -0.53
CA THR A 255 -12.82 1.53 0.13
C THR A 255 -11.51 1.42 -0.66
N PHE A 256 -11.20 0.24 -1.19
CA PHE A 256 -10.03 -0.02 -2.04
C PHE A 256 -9.95 0.90 -3.27
N ARG A 257 -11.09 1.20 -3.91
CA ARG A 257 -11.19 2.07 -5.10
C ARG A 257 -11.43 3.55 -4.80
N THR A 258 -11.55 3.95 -3.53
CA THR A 258 -11.64 5.37 -3.16
C THR A 258 -10.33 6.14 -3.31
N ALA A 259 -9.20 5.44 -3.42
CA ALA A 259 -7.87 6.02 -3.47
C ALA A 259 -7.75 7.11 -4.55
N THR A 260 -7.29 8.30 -4.15
CA THR A 260 -6.89 9.36 -5.08
C THR A 260 -5.63 8.95 -5.84
N PHE A 261 -4.65 8.39 -5.13
CA PHE A 261 -3.47 7.80 -5.74
C PHE A 261 -3.29 6.37 -5.22
N ALA A 262 -3.22 5.40 -6.12
CA ALA A 262 -2.97 3.99 -5.78
C ALA A 262 -1.70 3.49 -6.45
N VAL A 263 -0.83 2.80 -5.70
CA VAL A 263 0.46 2.30 -6.19
C VAL A 263 0.71 0.84 -5.82
N SER A 264 0.80 0.01 -6.86
CA SER A 264 1.08 -1.43 -6.78
C SER A 264 2.40 -1.84 -7.44
N GLY A 265 3.05 -0.95 -8.22
CA GLY A 265 4.34 -1.22 -8.85
C GLY A 265 5.49 -1.16 -7.85
N SER A 266 6.32 -2.20 -7.76
CA SER A 266 7.43 -2.29 -6.77
C SER A 266 8.49 -1.20 -6.98
N GLY A 267 9.15 -0.82 -5.88
CA GLY A 267 10.20 0.19 -5.91
C GLY A 267 9.67 1.60 -6.19
N PHE A 268 8.40 1.88 -5.90
CA PHE A 268 7.86 3.22 -6.09
C PHE A 268 8.46 4.21 -5.08
N ILE A 269 8.83 5.40 -5.54
CA ILE A 269 9.25 6.49 -4.66
C ILE A 269 8.42 7.73 -4.98
N ALA A 270 7.90 8.39 -3.95
CA ALA A 270 7.31 9.72 -4.08
C ALA A 270 8.03 10.73 -3.19
N ARG A 271 8.14 11.96 -3.67
CA ARG A 271 8.83 13.04 -2.99
C ARG A 271 8.17 14.40 -3.23
N ASP A 272 8.18 15.25 -2.21
CA ASP A 272 7.83 16.67 -2.33
C ASP A 272 6.45 16.91 -2.97
N ILE A 273 5.46 16.09 -2.61
CA ILE A 273 4.13 16.08 -3.24
C ILE A 273 3.01 15.84 -2.21
N THR A 274 1.82 16.36 -2.49
CA THR A 274 0.61 16.13 -1.68
C THR A 274 -0.34 15.16 -2.37
N PHE A 275 -0.82 14.15 -1.65
CA PHE A 275 -1.93 13.28 -2.04
C PHE A 275 -3.15 13.65 -1.17
N ARG A 276 -4.28 14.01 -1.79
CA ARG A 276 -5.45 14.53 -1.07
C ARG A 276 -6.75 13.88 -1.51
N ASN A 277 -7.55 13.44 -0.54
CA ASN A 277 -8.96 13.13 -0.76
C ASN A 277 -9.86 14.20 -0.11
N THR A 278 -10.68 14.87 -0.91
CA THR A 278 -11.54 15.99 -0.50
C THR A 278 -12.99 15.59 -0.23
N ALA A 279 -13.31 14.29 -0.11
CA ALA A 279 -14.67 13.83 0.17
C ALA A 279 -15.26 14.38 1.48
N GLY A 280 -14.39 14.76 2.43
CA GLY A 280 -14.80 15.26 3.74
C GLY A 280 -15.21 14.15 4.71
N PRO A 281 -15.43 14.48 6.00
CA PRO A 281 -15.72 13.47 7.01
C PRO A 281 -17.12 12.84 6.86
N GLN A 282 -18.04 13.49 6.13
CA GLN A 282 -19.35 12.92 5.77
C GLN A 282 -19.24 11.83 4.70
N GLY A 283 -18.12 11.77 3.97
CA GLY A 283 -17.90 10.79 2.90
C GLY A 283 -17.68 9.35 3.41
N GLY A 284 -17.55 9.15 4.73
CA GLY A 284 -17.09 7.88 5.28
C GLY A 284 -15.65 7.59 4.84
N GLN A 285 -15.35 6.33 4.51
CA GLN A 285 -14.04 5.91 4.04
C GLN A 285 -13.67 6.61 2.73
N ALA A 286 -12.52 7.29 2.68
CA ALA A 286 -12.07 8.05 1.52
C ALA A 286 -10.54 8.16 1.46
N VAL A 287 -9.91 7.25 0.72
CA VAL A 287 -8.45 7.10 0.69
C VAL A 287 -7.79 8.19 -0.16
N ALA A 288 -6.77 8.84 0.40
CA ALA A 288 -5.90 9.76 -0.34
C ALA A 288 -4.78 9.00 -1.05
N LEU A 289 -4.08 8.13 -0.31
CA LEU A 289 -3.00 7.31 -0.83
C LEU A 289 -3.21 5.83 -0.44
N ARG A 290 -3.22 4.94 -1.43
CA ARG A 290 -3.16 3.48 -1.23
C ARG A 290 -1.82 2.97 -1.74
N ALA A 291 -1.12 2.21 -0.90
CA ALA A 291 0.15 1.59 -1.26
C ALA A 291 0.12 0.09 -0.97
N ASP A 292 0.38 -0.68 -2.01
CA ASP A 292 0.52 -2.13 -2.10
C ASP A 292 1.73 -2.42 -3.01
N SER A 293 2.78 -1.63 -2.78
CA SER A 293 4.03 -1.61 -3.54
C SER A 293 5.17 -2.02 -2.62
N ASP A 294 5.82 -3.13 -2.94
CA ASP A 294 6.96 -3.60 -2.16
C ASP A 294 8.18 -2.70 -2.34
N ARG A 295 8.85 -2.41 -1.24
CA ARG A 295 10.03 -1.51 -1.18
C ARG A 295 9.67 -0.12 -1.72
N SER A 296 8.52 0.40 -1.33
CA SER A 296 8.12 1.77 -1.63
C SER A 296 8.60 2.75 -0.57
N ALA A 297 8.91 3.98 -0.97
CA ALA A 297 9.24 5.07 -0.05
C ALA A 297 8.55 6.39 -0.39
N PHE A 298 8.31 7.19 0.65
CA PHE A 298 7.66 8.48 0.57
C PHE A 298 8.45 9.49 1.41
N PHE A 299 8.97 10.54 0.79
CA PHE A 299 9.83 11.55 1.43
C PHE A 299 9.22 12.93 1.32
N ARG A 300 9.00 13.62 2.44
CA ARG A 300 8.41 14.97 2.42
C ARG A 300 7.13 14.99 1.58
N CYS A 301 6.23 14.05 1.86
CA CYS A 301 4.92 13.99 1.25
C CYS A 301 3.85 14.44 2.25
N SER A 302 2.79 15.08 1.76
CA SER A 302 1.60 15.33 2.57
C SER A 302 0.49 14.37 2.15
N ILE A 303 -0.11 13.66 3.10
CA ILE A 303 -1.22 12.74 2.85
C ILE A 303 -2.43 13.24 3.63
N GLU A 304 -3.44 13.71 2.91
CA GLU A 304 -4.50 14.56 3.45
C GLU A 304 -5.89 13.97 3.20
N GLY A 305 -6.63 13.71 4.27
CA GLY A 305 -8.01 13.23 4.20
C GLY A 305 -8.75 13.40 5.53
N TYR A 306 -9.72 12.52 5.74
CA TYR A 306 -10.48 12.37 6.99
C TYR A 306 -10.44 10.91 7.42
N GLN A 307 -11.50 10.13 7.16
CA GLN A 307 -11.52 8.70 7.47
C GLN A 307 -10.77 7.90 6.39
N ASP A 308 -9.96 6.93 6.82
CA ASP A 308 -9.20 6.01 5.96
C ASP A 308 -8.21 6.72 5.02
N THR A 309 -7.52 7.76 5.50
CA THR A 309 -6.68 8.63 4.64
C THR A 309 -5.52 7.91 3.96
N LEU A 310 -4.71 7.17 4.71
CA LEU A 310 -3.55 6.43 4.22
C LEU A 310 -3.79 4.93 4.34
N TYR A 311 -3.99 4.28 3.20
CA TYR A 311 -4.13 2.84 3.12
C TYR A 311 -2.77 2.19 2.85
N SER A 312 -2.03 1.92 3.91
CA SER A 312 -0.82 1.08 3.93
C SER A 312 -1.21 -0.40 3.78
N HIS A 313 -1.72 -0.75 2.60
CA HIS A 313 -2.45 -1.98 2.33
C HIS A 313 -1.64 -3.24 2.61
N SER A 314 -0.50 -3.41 1.93
CA SER A 314 0.34 -4.60 2.01
C SER A 314 1.81 -4.29 1.70
N LEU A 315 2.69 -5.29 1.89
CA LEU A 315 4.13 -5.23 1.54
C LEU A 315 4.92 -4.19 2.35
N ARG A 316 6.20 -3.99 1.99
CA ARG A 316 7.15 -3.15 2.75
C ARG A 316 7.15 -1.71 2.27
N GLN A 317 6.97 -0.77 3.20
CA GLN A 317 6.83 0.65 2.89
C GLN A 317 7.60 1.51 3.91
N PHE A 318 8.11 2.65 3.47
CA PHE A 318 8.84 3.60 4.32
C PHE A 318 8.33 5.03 4.10
N PHE A 319 7.92 5.70 5.17
CA PHE A 319 7.50 7.10 5.12
C PHE A 319 8.45 7.91 5.99
N ARG A 320 9.06 8.96 5.43
CA ARG A 320 10.00 9.81 6.15
C ARG A 320 9.74 11.29 5.90
N ASP A 321 9.76 12.08 6.97
CA ASP A 321 9.53 13.53 6.94
C ASP A 321 8.17 13.91 6.32
N CYS A 322 7.16 13.02 6.43
CA CYS A 322 5.83 13.22 5.84
C CYS A 322 4.84 13.86 6.82
N ASN A 323 3.85 14.57 6.29
CA ASN A 323 2.70 15.06 7.06
C ASN A 323 1.47 14.18 6.76
N ILE A 324 0.80 13.68 7.79
CA ILE A 324 -0.36 12.78 7.64
C ILE A 324 -1.54 13.33 8.43
N TYR A 325 -2.68 13.56 7.76
CA TYR A 325 -3.86 14.20 8.36
C TYR A 325 -5.10 13.32 8.23
N GLY A 326 -5.87 13.18 9.30
CA GLY A 326 -7.17 12.50 9.21
C GLY A 326 -7.94 12.45 10.52
N THR A 327 -9.00 11.63 10.57
CA THR A 327 -9.92 11.51 11.72
C THR A 327 -10.03 10.07 12.20
N VAL A 328 -10.78 9.22 11.50
CA VAL A 328 -11.03 7.82 11.89
C VAL A 328 -10.11 6.91 11.08
N ASP A 329 -9.37 6.05 11.77
CA ASP A 329 -8.53 5.00 11.17
C ASP A 329 -7.61 5.50 10.05
N PHE A 330 -7.10 6.72 10.19
CA PHE A 330 -6.55 7.42 9.04
C PHE A 330 -5.18 6.93 8.59
N ILE A 331 -4.55 6.02 9.35
CA ILE A 331 -3.44 5.15 8.93
C ILE A 331 -3.88 3.70 9.14
N PHE A 332 -4.22 2.98 8.07
CA PHE A 332 -4.78 1.63 8.17
C PHE A 332 -4.22 0.68 7.10
N GLY A 333 -4.48 -0.62 7.30
CA GLY A 333 -4.02 -1.68 6.41
C GLY A 333 -3.17 -2.74 7.11
N ASN A 334 -2.54 -3.60 6.31
CA ASN A 334 -1.76 -4.74 6.78
C ASN A 334 -0.34 -4.75 6.18
N GLY A 335 0.21 -3.58 5.83
CA GLY A 335 1.60 -3.45 5.41
C GLY A 335 2.62 -3.72 6.53
N LEU A 336 3.88 -3.87 6.15
CA LEU A 336 5.05 -3.79 7.03
C LEU A 336 5.67 -2.41 6.85
N VAL A 337 5.31 -1.46 7.72
CA VAL A 337 5.56 -0.04 7.48
C VAL A 337 6.30 0.61 8.63
N VAL A 338 7.30 1.42 8.28
CA VAL A 338 7.96 2.34 9.20
C VAL A 338 7.62 3.77 8.79
N PHE A 339 7.14 4.54 9.76
CA PHE A 339 6.96 5.99 9.68
C PHE A 339 8.03 6.62 10.56
N GLN A 340 8.90 7.44 9.98
CA GLN A 340 10.02 8.05 10.68
C GLN A 340 10.06 9.56 10.50
N HIS A 341 10.23 10.33 11.58
CA HIS A 341 10.23 11.80 11.52
C HIS A 341 8.97 12.40 10.87
N CYS A 342 7.86 11.66 10.87
CA CYS A 342 6.61 12.15 10.31
C CYS A 342 5.87 13.03 11.32
N ASN A 343 5.12 13.99 10.81
CA ASN A 343 4.13 14.73 11.59
C ASN A 343 2.75 14.12 11.37
N ILE A 344 2.07 13.77 12.46
CA ILE A 344 0.76 13.11 12.43
C ILE A 344 -0.27 14.05 13.09
N TYR A 345 -1.28 14.41 12.32
CA TYR A 345 -2.24 15.48 12.64
C TYR A 345 -3.69 14.97 12.63
N PRO A 346 -4.19 14.49 13.78
CA PRO A 346 -5.62 14.37 14.06
C PRO A 346 -6.39 15.67 13.73
N ARG A 347 -7.41 15.56 12.88
CA ARG A 347 -8.30 16.66 12.50
C ARG A 347 -9.58 16.64 13.32
N ARG A 348 -10.36 17.72 13.21
CA ARG A 348 -11.69 17.79 13.83
C ARG A 348 -12.59 16.69 13.26
N PRO A 349 -13.14 15.80 14.09
CA PRO A 349 -14.05 14.74 13.65
C PRO A 349 -15.49 15.28 13.56
N LEU A 350 -16.42 14.48 13.04
CA LEU A 350 -17.86 14.77 13.21
C LEU A 350 -18.25 14.65 14.70
N PRO A 351 -19.40 15.23 15.11
CA PRO A 351 -19.94 14.98 16.44
C PRO A 351 -20.01 13.47 16.75
N ASN A 352 -19.62 13.08 17.95
CA ASN A 352 -19.60 11.70 18.47
C ASN A 352 -18.63 10.72 17.78
N GLN A 353 -17.87 11.14 16.76
CA GLN A 353 -16.80 10.31 16.20
C GLN A 353 -15.56 10.32 17.09
N LYS A 354 -14.98 9.15 17.31
CA LYS A 354 -13.69 8.98 18.00
C LYS A 354 -12.57 8.98 16.96
N ILE A 355 -11.52 9.76 17.22
CA ILE A 355 -10.34 9.75 16.36
C ILE A 355 -9.47 8.55 16.73
N THR A 356 -9.11 7.75 15.74
CA THR A 356 -8.15 6.66 15.84
C THR A 356 -7.05 6.89 14.81
N ILE A 357 -5.81 6.98 15.26
CA ILE A 357 -4.68 7.19 14.35
C ILE A 357 -4.46 5.95 13.51
N THR A 358 -4.32 4.79 14.16
CA THR A 358 -4.04 3.53 13.47
C THR A 358 -5.18 2.52 13.54
N ALA A 359 -5.37 1.77 12.45
CA ALA A 359 -6.23 0.59 12.39
C ALA A 359 -5.50 -0.55 11.68
N GLN A 360 -4.56 -1.17 12.39
CA GLN A 360 -3.69 -2.18 11.79
C GLN A 360 -4.43 -3.52 11.66
N GLY A 361 -4.37 -4.10 10.46
CA GLY A 361 -5.22 -5.20 10.00
C GLY A 361 -4.55 -6.58 9.95
N ARG A 362 -3.59 -6.89 10.83
CA ARG A 362 -2.98 -8.23 10.85
C ARG A 362 -3.97 -9.27 11.37
N LYS A 363 -4.24 -10.30 10.56
CA LYS A 363 -5.22 -11.36 10.86
C LYS A 363 -4.57 -12.71 11.23
N ASP A 364 -3.30 -12.92 10.88
CA ASP A 364 -2.59 -14.16 11.20
C ASP A 364 -1.30 -13.86 12.01
N PRO A 365 -1.04 -14.58 13.12
CA PRO A 365 0.13 -14.34 13.97
C PRO A 365 1.48 -14.67 13.29
N ASN A 366 1.45 -15.39 12.17
CA ASN A 366 2.63 -15.74 11.39
C ASN A 366 2.98 -14.68 10.35
N GLN A 367 2.07 -13.73 10.07
CA GLN A 367 2.38 -12.55 9.26
C GLN A 367 3.43 -11.68 9.96
N ASN A 368 4.37 -11.16 9.17
CA ASN A 368 5.43 -10.27 9.65
C ASN A 368 5.04 -8.78 9.60
N THR A 369 3.77 -8.47 9.38
CA THR A 369 3.24 -7.11 9.16
C THR A 369 3.03 -6.33 10.45
N GLY A 370 2.88 -5.01 10.34
CA GLY A 370 2.74 -4.11 11.47
C GLY A 370 3.19 -2.70 11.14
N PHE A 371 2.82 -1.76 12.01
CA PHE A 371 3.22 -0.36 11.89
C PHE A 371 4.22 0.01 12.98
N SER A 372 5.30 0.68 12.59
CA SER A 372 6.28 1.27 13.48
C SER A 372 6.27 2.78 13.30
N ILE A 373 5.84 3.51 14.32
CA ILE A 373 5.81 4.97 14.39
C ILE A 373 7.02 5.41 15.23
N HIS A 374 8.07 5.88 14.56
CA HIS A 374 9.39 6.08 15.16
C HIS A 374 9.85 7.53 15.04
N ASN A 375 10.19 8.15 16.17
CA ASN A 375 10.63 9.55 16.20
C ASN A 375 9.68 10.51 15.46
N CYS A 376 8.37 10.29 15.60
CA CYS A 376 7.35 11.12 14.98
C CYS A 376 6.84 12.18 15.95
N PHE A 377 6.23 13.23 15.41
CA PHE A 377 5.51 14.24 16.17
C PHE A 377 4.01 14.05 15.98
N VAL A 378 3.30 13.65 17.02
CA VAL A 378 1.86 13.39 16.97
C VAL A 378 1.10 14.48 17.71
N ASN A 379 0.47 15.38 16.96
CA ASN A 379 -0.20 16.55 17.52
C ASN A 379 -1.72 16.35 17.59
N ALA A 380 -2.18 15.75 18.68
CA ALA A 380 -3.60 15.62 18.95
C ALA A 380 -4.16 16.93 19.53
N ALA A 381 -5.02 17.61 18.76
CA ALA A 381 -5.79 18.79 19.20
C ALA A 381 -7.21 18.42 19.72
N TYR A 382 -7.63 17.17 19.51
CA TYR A 382 -8.94 16.64 19.87
C TYR A 382 -8.76 15.28 20.56
N PRO A 383 -9.74 14.80 21.36
CA PRO A 383 -9.68 13.48 21.98
C PRO A 383 -9.35 12.39 20.96
N THR A 384 -8.16 11.80 21.11
CA THR A 384 -7.56 10.90 20.12
C THR A 384 -7.06 9.61 20.79
N TYR A 385 -7.24 8.50 20.08
CA TYR A 385 -6.64 7.20 20.40
C TYR A 385 -5.49 6.90 19.43
N LEU A 386 -4.40 6.30 19.93
CA LEU A 386 -3.28 5.86 19.09
C LEU A 386 -3.71 4.83 18.03
N GLY A 387 -4.78 4.09 18.30
CA GLY A 387 -5.41 3.23 17.30
C GLY A 387 -6.45 2.29 17.90
N ARG A 388 -6.96 1.41 17.04
CA ARG A 388 -7.84 0.30 17.38
C ARG A 388 -7.46 -0.95 16.59
N PRO A 389 -7.69 -2.16 17.13
CA PRO A 389 -7.40 -3.40 16.42
C PRO A 389 -8.45 -3.65 15.34
N TRP A 390 -8.11 -3.40 14.08
CA TRP A 390 -9.02 -3.70 12.96
C TRP A 390 -9.20 -5.21 12.76
N LYS A 391 -8.13 -5.99 12.98
CA LYS A 391 -8.13 -7.46 12.91
C LYS A 391 -7.45 -8.06 14.16
N PRO A 392 -7.67 -9.36 14.47
CA PRO A 392 -7.37 -9.95 15.80
C PRO A 392 -5.91 -9.90 16.26
N TYR A 393 -4.95 -9.83 15.35
CA TYR A 393 -3.52 -9.80 15.68
C TYR A 393 -2.89 -8.44 15.43
N SER A 394 -3.70 -7.37 15.45
CA SER A 394 -3.27 -6.00 15.21
C SER A 394 -1.95 -5.66 15.92
N ARG A 395 -1.02 -5.04 15.20
CA ARG A 395 0.32 -4.73 15.72
C ARG A 395 0.81 -3.36 15.29
N THR A 396 0.87 -2.45 16.25
CA THR A 396 1.40 -1.10 16.09
C THR A 396 2.34 -0.77 17.25
N VAL A 397 3.48 -0.14 16.96
CA VAL A 397 4.43 0.34 17.97
C VAL A 397 4.63 1.84 17.77
N PHE A 398 4.49 2.62 18.84
CA PHE A 398 4.92 4.01 18.90
C PHE A 398 6.17 4.08 19.78
N MET A 399 7.27 4.61 19.25
CA MET A 399 8.55 4.66 19.95
C MET A 399 9.30 5.95 19.64
N GLN A 400 9.98 6.48 20.65
CA GLN A 400 10.76 7.72 20.60
C GLN A 400 9.97 8.92 20.02
N SER A 401 8.64 8.88 20.06
CA SER A 401 7.77 9.87 19.41
C SER A 401 7.19 10.83 20.45
N TYR A 402 7.02 12.09 20.06
CA TYR A 402 6.28 13.05 20.85
C TYR A 402 4.78 12.80 20.69
N LEU A 403 4.08 12.68 21.81
CA LEU A 403 2.63 12.55 21.88
C LEU A 403 2.06 13.81 22.55
N GLY A 404 1.30 14.62 21.79
CA GLY A 404 0.65 15.84 22.27
C GLY A 404 -0.39 15.60 23.38
N PRO A 405 -0.93 16.66 24.01
CA PRO A 405 -1.66 16.53 25.27
C PRO A 405 -3.08 15.91 25.17
N ALA A 406 -3.71 15.88 24.00
CA ALA A 406 -5.12 15.45 23.85
C ALA A 406 -5.32 13.93 23.64
N PHE A 407 -4.37 13.09 24.07
CA PHE A 407 -4.58 11.64 24.06
C PHE A 407 -5.50 11.21 25.19
N SER A 408 -6.45 10.31 24.86
CA SER A 408 -7.30 9.67 25.86
C SER A 408 -6.43 8.88 26.85
N ARG A 409 -6.68 9.05 28.16
CA ARG A 409 -5.93 8.35 29.24
C ARG A 409 -6.29 6.88 29.38
N GLN A 410 -7.35 6.42 28.71
CA GLN A 410 -7.66 5.00 28.63
C GLN A 410 -6.77 4.34 27.56
N VAL A 411 -5.84 3.49 28.00
CA VAL A 411 -5.14 2.55 27.12
C VAL A 411 -6.16 1.50 26.69
N GLY A 412 -6.91 1.77 25.61
CA GLY A 412 -8.03 0.90 25.26
C GLY A 412 -8.50 1.12 23.84
N SER A 413 -8.35 0.08 23.03
CA SER A 413 -9.07 -0.13 21.79
C SER A 413 -10.53 0.29 21.91
N SER A 414 -11.02 1.12 20.99
CA SER A 414 -12.45 1.23 20.72
C SER A 414 -12.91 -0.07 20.03
N GLY A 415 -13.01 -1.15 20.80
CA GLY A 415 -13.76 -2.33 20.38
C GLY A 415 -15.24 -1.96 20.21
N PRO A 416 -16.02 -2.75 19.45
CA PRO A 416 -17.45 -2.53 19.36
C PRO A 416 -18.04 -2.76 20.76
N GLU A 417 -18.56 -1.70 21.39
CA GLU A 417 -19.70 -1.89 22.29
C GLU A 417 -20.78 -2.51 21.41
N MET A 418 -21.03 -3.81 21.61
CA MET A 418 -22.27 -4.42 21.15
C MET A 418 -23.39 -3.61 21.79
N LEU A 419 -24.04 -2.78 20.97
CA LEU A 419 -25.40 -2.39 21.25
C LEU A 419 -26.23 -3.64 20.99
N ASP A 420 -26.76 -4.19 22.09
CA ASP A 420 -27.65 -5.35 22.26
C ASP A 420 -28.09 -6.15 21.03
#